data_AF-A0A840E7B6-F1
#
_entry.id   AF-A0A840E7B6-F1
#
_cell.length_a   1.000
_cell.length_b   1.000
_cell.length_c   1.000
_cell.angle_alpha   90.00
_cell.angle_beta   90.00
_cell.angle_gamma   90.00
#
_symmetry.space_group_name_H-M   'P 1'
#
loop_
_entity.id
_entity.type
_entity.pdbx_description
1 polymer ?
#
loop_
_entity_poly.entity_id
_entity_poly.type
_entity_poly.pdbx_seq_one_letter_code
_entity_poly.pdbx_strand_id
1 'polypeptide(L)'
;MNIIKKYWSNNTMKEIIIYTRPNCPYCTKARDLLDKKGVEYTDIDASTSLRQEMVKRANGRNTFPQIFIGDYHVGGCDDLYVLEAEGKLDSLLQGI
;
A
#
# COMPACT_ATOMS: atom_id res chain seq x y z
N MET A 1 -1.26 -19.53 9.59
CA MET A 1 -2.38 -18.60 9.31
C MET A 1 -1.79 -17.39 8.61
N ASN A 2 -2.12 -17.15 7.34
CA ASN A 2 -1.45 -16.10 6.56
C ASN A 2 -1.92 -14.74 7.10
N ILE A 3 -1.01 -13.86 7.54
CA ILE A 3 -1.36 -12.58 8.15
C ILE A 3 -2.28 -11.77 7.21
N ILE A 4 -2.07 -11.89 5.90
CA ILE A 4 -2.92 -11.28 4.87
C ILE A 4 -4.37 -11.80 4.90
N LYS A 5 -4.58 -13.11 5.19
CA LYS A 5 -5.93 -13.66 5.38
C LYS A 5 -6.61 -13.18 6.68
N LYS A 6 -5.84 -12.68 7.65
CA LYS A 6 -6.41 -12.04 8.85
C LYS A 6 -6.98 -10.65 8.51
N TYR A 7 -6.35 -9.93 7.58
CA TYR A 7 -6.82 -8.62 7.10
C TYR A 7 -7.93 -8.75 6.03
N TRP A 8 -7.87 -9.79 5.19
CA TRP A 8 -8.92 -10.15 4.23
C TRP A 8 -10.00 -11.04 4.86
N SER A 9 -10.92 -10.44 5.62
CA SER A 9 -12.27 -11.02 5.80
C SER A 9 -13.19 -10.42 4.75
N ASN A 10 -13.96 -11.27 4.06
CA ASN A 10 -14.92 -10.95 3.00
C ASN A 10 -15.69 -9.62 3.22
N ASN A 11 -15.17 -8.52 2.69
CA ASN A 11 -15.81 -7.21 2.82
C ASN A 11 -15.83 -6.50 1.48
N THR A 12 -16.97 -5.87 1.17
CA THR A 12 -17.23 -5.10 -0.05
C THR A 12 -16.51 -3.74 -0.08
N MET A 13 -15.58 -3.49 0.86
CA MET A 13 -14.79 -2.26 0.95
C MET A 13 -13.35 -2.52 0.51
N LYS A 14 -12.79 -1.60 -0.28
CA LYS A 14 -11.40 -1.68 -0.72
C LYS A 14 -10.47 -1.37 0.46
N GLU A 15 -9.57 -2.29 0.81
CA GLU A 15 -8.55 -2.05 1.83
C GLU A 15 -7.30 -1.41 1.21
N ILE A 16 -6.71 -0.41 1.88
CA ILE A 16 -5.39 0.12 1.51
C ILE A 16 -4.33 -0.55 2.38
N ILE A 17 -3.33 -1.15 1.74
CA ILE A 17 -2.19 -1.76 2.43
C ILE A 17 -0.91 -1.11 1.91
N ILE A 18 -0.06 -0.65 2.83
CA ILE A 18 1.28 -0.17 2.53
C ILE A 18 2.31 -1.03 3.27
N TYR A 19 3.20 -1.69 2.51
CA TYR A 19 4.37 -2.36 3.07
C TYR A 19 5.50 -1.35 3.21
N THR A 20 6.05 -1.25 4.42
CA THR A 20 7.09 -0.28 4.77
C THR A 20 8.29 -0.96 5.42
N ARG A 21 9.29 -0.15 5.76
CA ARG A 21 10.44 -0.53 6.59
C ARG A 21 10.86 0.64 7.47
N PRO A 22 11.57 0.40 8.59
CA PRO A 22 12.15 1.46 9.41
C PRO A 22 13.10 2.35 8.61
N ASN A 23 13.18 3.63 8.99
CA ASN A 23 14.07 4.63 8.38
C ASN A 23 13.91 4.77 6.85
N CYS A 24 12.68 4.77 6.37
CA CYS A 24 12.34 4.87 4.95
C CYS A 24 11.64 6.21 4.64
N PRO A 25 12.35 7.22 4.09
CA PRO A 25 11.75 8.52 3.80
C PRO A 25 10.62 8.45 2.76
N TYR A 26 10.72 7.54 1.78
CA TYR A 26 9.67 7.31 0.79
C TYR A 26 8.40 6.70 1.40
N CYS A 27 8.55 5.87 2.45
CA CYS A 27 7.42 5.30 3.16
C CYS A 27 6.68 6.39 3.95
N THR A 28 7.42 7.30 4.59
CA THR A 28 6.83 8.49 5.23
C THR A 28 6.08 9.35 4.22
N LYS A 29 6.68 9.67 3.07
CA LYS A 29 6.01 10.48 2.03
C LYS A 29 4.72 9.85 1.49
N ALA A 30 4.69 8.52 1.35
CA ALA A 30 3.50 7.80 0.91
C ALA A 30 2.39 7.86 1.98
N ARG A 31 2.74 7.66 3.25
CA ARG A 31 1.81 7.85 4.37
C ARG A 31 1.26 9.27 4.41
N ASP A 32 2.11 10.28 4.36
CA ASP A 32 1.69 11.69 4.38
C ASP A 32 0.68 12.01 3.26
N LEU A 33 0.83 11.41 2.07
CA LEU A 33 -0.12 11.59 0.98
C LEU A 33 -1.46 10.90 1.27
N LEU A 34 -1.45 9.66 1.76
CA LEU A 34 -2.67 8.95 2.14
C LEU A 34 -3.39 9.64 3.32
N ASP A 35 -2.65 10.11 4.32
CA ASP A 35 -3.16 10.89 5.44
C ASP A 35 -3.83 12.18 4.95
N LYS A 36 -3.22 12.89 3.98
CA LYS A 36 -3.81 14.08 3.34
C LYS A 36 -5.10 13.78 2.58
N LYS A 37 -5.22 12.57 2.04
CA LYS A 37 -6.46 12.10 1.40
C LYS A 37 -7.54 11.71 2.41
N GLY A 38 -7.20 11.61 3.69
CA GLY A 38 -8.14 11.28 4.77
C GLY A 38 -8.63 9.84 4.69
N VAL A 39 -7.81 8.94 4.14
CA VAL A 39 -8.15 7.51 4.01
C VAL A 39 -7.42 6.68 5.04
N GLU A 40 -8.10 5.68 5.59
CA GLU A 40 -7.52 4.70 6.49
C GLU A 40 -6.69 3.67 5.69
N TYR A 41 -5.58 3.23 6.26
CA TYR A 41 -4.72 2.20 5.65
C TYR A 41 -4.01 1.34 6.69
N THR A 42 -3.68 0.12 6.29
CA THR A 42 -2.87 -0.80 7.06
C THR A 42 -1.39 -0.63 6.68
N ASP A 43 -0.58 -0.09 7.60
CA ASP A 43 0.89 -0.04 7.48
C ASP A 43 1.51 -1.32 8.05
N ILE A 44 2.24 -2.05 7.20
CA ILE A 44 2.88 -3.31 7.53
C ILE A 44 4.40 -3.15 7.39
N ASP A 45 5.12 -3.19 8.51
CA ASP A 45 6.58 -3.33 8.48
C ASP A 45 6.95 -4.71 7.93
N ALA A 46 7.47 -4.74 6.70
CA ALA A 46 7.93 -5.96 6.03
C ALA A 46 9.45 -6.04 5.92
N SER A 47 10.20 -5.27 6.72
CA SER A 47 11.66 -5.28 6.74
C SER A 47 12.27 -6.60 7.21
N THR A 48 11.52 -7.39 8.01
CA THR A 48 12.01 -8.63 8.64
C THR A 48 11.42 -9.89 7.98
N SER A 49 10.25 -10.34 8.42
CA SER A 49 9.69 -11.65 8.06
C SER A 49 8.74 -11.61 6.86
N LEU A 50 8.19 -10.43 6.52
CA LEU A 50 7.17 -10.28 5.49
C LEU A 50 7.72 -9.84 4.13
N ARG A 51 9.03 -9.63 4.00
CA ARG A 51 9.64 -9.15 2.75
C ARG A 51 9.35 -10.05 1.57
N GLN A 52 9.52 -11.37 1.73
CA GLN A 52 9.30 -12.32 0.64
C GLN A 52 7.83 -12.35 0.20
N GLU A 53 6.90 -12.26 1.16
CA GLU A 53 5.46 -12.20 0.86
C GLU A 53 5.11 -10.91 0.12
N MET A 54 5.65 -9.76 0.57
CA MET A 54 5.51 -8.49 -0.14
C MET A 54 6.02 -8.60 -1.58
N VAL A 55 7.23 -9.15 -1.80
CA VAL A 55 7.80 -9.32 -3.14
C VAL A 55 6.93 -10.20 -4.01
N LYS A 56 6.44 -11.31 -3.46
CA LYS A 56 5.54 -12.22 -4.17
C LYS A 56 4.25 -11.53 -4.58
N ARG A 57 3.64 -10.77 -3.67
CA ARG A 57 2.41 -9.99 -3.94
C ARG A 57 2.65 -8.85 -4.93
N ALA A 58 3.83 -8.24 -4.89
CA ALA A 58 4.24 -7.14 -5.75
C ALA A 58 4.81 -7.62 -7.10
N ASN A 59 4.51 -8.85 -7.53
CA ASN A 59 4.96 -9.47 -8.78
C ASN A 59 6.48 -9.36 -9.00
N GLY A 60 7.26 -9.54 -7.94
CA GLY A 60 8.72 -9.50 -7.97
C GLY A 60 9.34 -8.14 -7.63
N ARG A 61 8.55 -7.05 -7.49
CA ARG A 61 9.09 -5.77 -7.01
C ARG A 61 9.54 -5.88 -5.55
N ASN A 62 10.74 -5.39 -5.26
CA ASN A 62 11.44 -5.59 -3.97
C ASN A 62 11.91 -4.27 -3.32
N THR A 63 11.34 -3.14 -3.71
CA THR A 63 11.62 -1.83 -3.13
C THR A 63 10.56 -1.46 -2.10
N PHE A 64 10.85 -0.51 -1.20
CA PHE A 64 9.87 0.03 -0.26
C PHE A 64 9.60 1.51 -0.58
N PRO A 65 8.35 1.99 -0.42
CA PRO A 65 7.17 1.21 -0.03
C PRO A 65 6.62 0.33 -1.17
N GLN A 66 5.73 -0.62 -0.86
CA GLN A 66 4.82 -1.25 -1.83
C GLN A 66 3.37 -1.01 -1.39
N ILE A 67 2.58 -0.37 -2.24
CA ILE A 67 1.22 0.09 -1.93
C ILE A 67 0.21 -0.70 -2.76
N PHE A 68 -0.88 -1.10 -2.11
CA PHE A 68 -2.01 -1.80 -2.71
C PHE A 68 -3.32 -1.12 -2.29
N ILE A 69 -4.24 -0.96 -3.24
CA ILE A 69 -5.61 -0.49 -2.99
C ILE A 69 -6.56 -1.59 -3.48
N GLY A 70 -7.13 -2.35 -2.54
CA GLY A 70 -7.77 -3.63 -2.82
C GLY A 70 -6.80 -4.57 -3.52
N ASP A 71 -7.23 -5.09 -4.67
CA ASP A 71 -6.43 -5.97 -5.52
C ASP A 71 -5.47 -5.22 -6.46
N TYR A 72 -5.59 -3.89 -6.56
CA TYR A 72 -4.74 -3.08 -7.44
C TYR A 72 -3.38 -2.83 -6.78
N HIS A 73 -2.31 -3.30 -7.42
CA HIS A 73 -0.93 -2.99 -7.05
C HIS A 73 -0.56 -1.61 -7.61
N VAL A 74 -0.49 -0.61 -6.73
CA VAL A 74 -0.09 0.76 -7.11
C VAL A 74 1.39 0.81 -7.44
N GLY A 75 2.23 0.15 -6.63
CA GLY A 75 3.68 0.20 -6.75
C GLY A 75 4.32 0.96 -5.60
N GLY A 76 5.34 1.76 -5.90
CA GLY A 76 6.12 2.52 -4.92
C GLY A 76 5.56 3.91 -4.63
N CYS A 77 6.34 4.71 -3.89
CA CYS A 77 5.99 6.09 -3.58
C CYS A 77 5.81 6.93 -4.85
N ASP A 78 6.72 6.81 -5.81
CA ASP A 78 6.64 7.60 -7.05
C ASP A 78 5.40 7.25 -7.86
N ASP A 79 5.05 5.96 -7.97
CA ASP A 79 3.84 5.51 -8.66
C ASP A 79 2.57 6.11 -8.02
N LEU A 80 2.53 6.16 -6.68
CA LEU A 80 1.42 6.79 -5.94
C LEU A 80 1.30 8.29 -6.25
N TYR A 81 2.41 9.02 -6.27
CA TYR A 81 2.42 10.45 -6.58
C TYR A 81 2.12 10.74 -8.06
N VAL A 82 2.48 9.84 -8.98
CA VAL A 82 2.06 9.93 -10.38
C VAL A 82 0.54 9.85 -10.49
N LEU A 83 -0.09 8.88 -9.82
CA LEU A 83 -1.55 8.77 -9.81
C LEU A 83 -2.23 10.00 -9.20
N GLU A 84 -1.63 10.59 -8.18
CA GLU A 84 -2.12 11.84 -7.59
C GLU A 84 -2.02 13.01 -8.56
N ALA A 85 -0.86 13.20 -9.19
CA ALA A 85 -0.64 14.27 -10.16
C ALA A 85 -1.56 14.15 -11.38
N GLU A 86 -1.95 12.93 -11.75
CA GLU A 86 -2.90 12.64 -12.81
C GLU A 86 -4.37 12.73 -12.36
N GLY A 87 -4.66 13.00 -11.08
CA GLY A 87 -6.02 13.01 -10.51
C GLY A 87 -6.70 11.64 -10.48
N LYS A 88 -5.96 10.55 -10.73
CA LYS A 88 -6.49 9.18 -10.78
C LYS A 88 -6.53 8.52 -9.41
N LEU A 89 -5.71 8.99 -8.46
CA LEU A 89 -5.67 8.44 -7.11
C LEU A 89 -7.05 8.51 -6.44
N ASP A 90 -7.74 9.65 -6.55
CA ASP A 90 -9.07 9.82 -5.94
C ASP A 90 -10.09 8.79 -6.48
N SER A 91 -10.01 8.47 -7.77
CA SER A 91 -10.89 7.45 -8.38
C SER A 91 -10.61 6.04 -7.85
N LEU A 92 -9.33 5.72 -7.57
CA LEU A 92 -8.97 4.43 -6.98
C LEU A 92 -9.45 4.33 -5.54
N LEU A 93 -9.40 5.44 -4.79
CA LEU A 93 -9.82 5.55 -3.40
C LEU A 93 -11.35 5.60 -3.21
N GLN A 94 -12.15 5.69 -4.28
CA GLN A 94 -13.60 5.59 -4.17
C GLN A 94 -14.04 4.21 -3.67
N GLY A 95 -14.94 4.20 -2.69
CA GLY A 95 -15.48 2.97 -2.09
C GLY A 95 -14.60 2.36 -1.00
N ILE A 96 -13.78 3.21 -0.35
CA ILE A 96 -13.03 2.92 0.87
C ILE A 96 -13.80 3.45 2.07
#